data_AF-A0A5W2H069-F1
#
_entry.id   AF-A0A5W2H069-F1
#
_cell.length_a   1.000
_cell.length_b   1.000
_cell.length_c   1.000
_cell.angle_alpha   90.00
_cell.angle_beta   90.00
_cell.angle_gamma   90.00
#
_symmetry.space_group_name_H-M   'P 1'
#
loop_
_entity.id
_entity.type
_entity.pdbx_description
1 polymer ?
#
loop_
_entity_poly.entity_id
_entity_poly.type
_entity_poly.pdbx_seq_one_letter_code
_entity_poly.pdbx_strand_id
1 'polypeptide(L)'
;VYHAANGISSTQVKDARVSLMYFNARHVEKTIVKERSPVLDMGNLVHALALQPENLEAEFSVEPEIPEGAFTTTATLREFIDAHNASLPALLSADDIKALLEEYNATLPSQMPLGASVDETYASYEQLPEEFQRIENGTKHTATAMKACIKEYNATLPAPVKTSGSRDALLEQLAIINPDLVAQEAQKSSPLKVSGTKADLIQAVKSVNPAVVFADELLDAWRENTEGKVLVTRQQLSTALNIQKALLEHPTAGKLLT
;
A
#
# COMPACT_ATOMS: atom_id res chain seq x y z
N VAL A 1 1.37 50.15 7.68
CA VAL A 1 2.30 49.27 8.42
C VAL A 1 2.50 49.84 9.81
N TYR A 2 2.04 49.15 10.86
CA TYR A 2 2.01 49.62 12.26
C TYR A 2 3.40 49.96 12.87
N HIS A 3 4.50 49.72 12.15
CA HIS A 3 5.86 50.09 12.58
C HIS A 3 6.75 50.70 11.49
N ALA A 4 6.23 51.05 10.31
CA ALA A 4 7.07 51.63 9.25
C ALA A 4 7.35 53.10 9.53
N ALA A 5 8.43 53.38 10.28
CA ALA A 5 9.02 54.69 10.38
C ALA A 5 10.43 54.65 9.74
N ASN A 6 10.72 55.59 8.83
CA ASN A 6 12.03 55.75 8.22
C ASN A 6 13.01 56.41 9.22
N GLY A 7 13.35 55.69 10.29
CA GLY A 7 14.20 56.20 11.37
C GLY A 7 14.94 55.12 12.14
N ILE A 8 15.79 55.55 13.08
CA ILE A 8 16.55 54.66 13.97
C ILE A 8 15.61 54.15 15.07
N SER A 9 15.39 52.84 15.11
CA SER A 9 14.55 52.18 16.13
C SER A 9 15.18 52.24 17.52
N SER A 10 14.37 52.11 18.57
CA SER A 10 14.88 52.01 19.95
C SER A 10 15.89 50.87 20.12
N THR A 11 15.68 49.73 19.46
CA THR A 11 16.61 48.60 19.46
C THR A 11 17.96 49.00 18.84
N GLN A 12 17.93 49.69 17.72
CA GLN A 12 19.13 50.21 17.06
C GLN A 12 19.90 51.20 17.93
N VAL A 13 19.22 52.10 18.65
CA VAL A 13 19.87 53.01 19.61
C VAL A 13 20.52 52.23 20.76
N LYS A 14 19.83 51.21 21.30
CA LYS A 14 20.37 50.37 22.38
C LYS A 14 21.61 49.60 21.93
N ASP A 15 21.59 49.03 20.73
CA ASP A 15 22.72 48.31 20.15
C ASP A 15 23.90 49.27 19.87
N ALA A 16 23.64 50.48 19.37
CA ALA A 16 24.66 51.53 19.19
C ALA A 16 25.29 51.98 20.50
N ARG A 17 24.51 52.01 21.60
CA ARG A 17 25.01 52.33 22.94
C ARG A 17 25.93 51.25 23.51
N VAL A 18 25.78 49.99 23.07
CA VAL A 18 26.73 48.91 23.40
C VAL A 18 28.03 49.12 22.63
N SER A 19 27.96 49.29 21.31
CA SER A 19 29.11 49.63 20.45
C SER A 19 28.65 50.04 19.06
N LEU A 20 29.27 51.07 18.48
CA LEU A 20 29.03 51.44 17.08
C LEU A 20 29.49 50.36 16.09
N MET A 21 30.52 49.58 16.43
CA MET A 21 30.92 48.41 15.63
C MET A 21 29.84 47.33 15.65
N TYR A 22 29.23 47.06 16.80
CA TYR A 22 28.13 46.10 16.92
C TYR A 22 26.88 46.56 16.16
N PHE A 23 26.55 47.86 16.24
CA PHE A 23 25.49 48.46 15.44
C PHE A 23 25.74 48.30 13.94
N ASN A 24 26.95 48.63 13.48
CA ASN A 24 27.32 48.53 12.07
C ASN A 24 27.24 47.07 11.59
N ALA A 25 27.87 46.13 12.31
CA ALA A 25 27.85 44.71 11.98
C ALA A 25 26.43 44.12 11.94
N ARG A 26 25.51 44.56 12.81
CA ARG A 26 24.14 44.02 12.89
C ARG A 26 23.14 44.69 11.95
N HIS A 27 23.20 46.02 11.83
CA HIS A 27 22.15 46.81 11.15
C HIS A 27 22.58 47.38 9.79
N VAL A 28 23.89 47.53 9.54
CA VAL A 28 24.43 48.07 8.29
C VAL A 28 25.00 46.96 7.42
N GLU A 29 26.03 46.27 7.90
CA GLU A 29 26.69 45.16 7.19
C GLU A 29 25.91 43.85 7.27
N LYS A 30 25.03 43.70 8.28
CA LYS A 30 24.21 42.51 8.56
C LYS A 30 25.04 41.21 8.66
N THR A 31 26.29 41.32 9.10
CA THR A 31 27.19 40.20 9.38
C THR A 31 26.83 39.47 10.67
N ILE A 32 26.13 40.14 11.60
CA ILE A 32 25.57 39.52 12.81
C ILE A 32 24.07 39.28 12.62
N VAL A 33 23.66 38.02 12.58
CA VAL A 33 22.24 37.61 12.53
C VAL A 33 21.64 37.67 13.93
N LYS A 34 20.40 38.20 14.04
CA LYS A 34 19.64 38.13 15.28
C LYS A 34 19.15 36.69 15.47
N GLU A 35 19.65 36.01 16.50
CA GLU A 35 19.08 34.73 16.92
C GLU A 35 17.65 34.95 17.41
N ARG A 36 16.73 34.15 16.86
CA ARG A 36 15.34 34.13 17.32
C ARG A 36 15.27 33.31 18.60
N SER A 37 14.61 33.87 19.61
CA SER A 37 14.35 33.18 20.87
C SER A 37 12.94 32.58 20.86
N PRO A 38 12.80 31.26 21.08
CA PRO A 38 11.49 30.60 21.16
C PRO A 38 10.59 31.15 22.29
N VAL A 39 11.19 31.75 23.32
CA VAL A 39 10.49 32.23 24.52
C VAL A 39 9.46 33.33 24.20
N LEU A 40 9.68 34.08 23.11
CA LEU A 40 8.82 35.21 22.73
C LEU A 40 7.80 34.86 21.65
N ASP A 41 7.83 33.65 21.09
CA ASP A 41 7.00 33.29 19.93
C ASP A 41 5.50 33.41 20.22
N MET A 42 5.08 33.03 21.43
CA MET A 42 3.68 33.17 21.84
C MET A 42 3.24 34.64 21.94
N GLY A 43 4.11 35.50 22.48
CA GLY A 43 3.85 36.94 22.55
C GLY A 43 3.82 37.57 21.16
N ASN A 44 4.72 37.16 20.28
CA ASN A 44 4.75 37.59 18.88
C ASN A 44 3.50 37.16 18.12
N LEU A 45 3.00 35.93 18.37
CA LEU A 45 1.76 35.43 17.78
C LEU A 45 0.54 36.27 18.20
N VAL A 46 0.39 36.56 19.49
CA VAL A 46 -0.69 37.43 19.99
C VAL A 46 -0.56 38.84 19.41
N HIS A 47 0.66 39.38 19.34
CA HIS A 47 0.92 40.70 18.76
C HIS A 47 0.52 40.75 17.28
N ALA A 48 0.94 39.76 16.48
CA ALA A 48 0.58 39.64 15.07
C ALA A 48 -0.95 39.53 14.92
N LEU A 49 -1.61 38.65 15.67
CA LEU A 49 -3.07 38.53 15.64
C LEU A 49 -3.79 39.84 15.97
N ALA A 50 -3.34 40.56 16.99
CA ALA A 50 -4.03 41.76 17.46
C ALA A 50 -3.77 43.00 16.58
N LEU A 51 -2.59 43.11 15.96
CA LEU A 51 -2.13 44.35 15.34
C LEU A 51 -1.77 44.23 13.86
N GLN A 52 -1.41 43.03 13.39
CA GLN A 52 -0.95 42.76 12.02
C GLN A 52 -1.43 41.39 11.54
N PRO A 53 -2.76 41.10 11.57
CA PRO A 53 -3.28 39.79 11.22
C PRO A 53 -2.93 39.38 9.78
N GLU A 54 -2.70 40.34 8.88
CA GLU A 54 -2.26 40.12 7.51
C GLU A 54 -0.87 39.45 7.40
N ASN A 55 -0.02 39.57 8.43
CA ASN A 55 1.31 38.97 8.44
C ASN A 55 1.33 37.53 8.96
N LEU A 56 0.20 37.02 9.46
CA LEU A 56 0.17 35.75 10.17
C LEU A 56 0.64 34.57 9.31
N GLU A 57 0.18 34.49 8.07
CA GLU A 57 0.56 33.43 7.12
C GLU A 57 2.02 33.54 6.67
N ALA A 58 2.58 34.76 6.69
CA ALA A 58 3.97 35.01 6.29
C ALA A 58 4.97 34.67 7.41
N GLU A 59 4.61 34.91 8.67
CA GLU A 59 5.51 34.76 9.82
C GLU A 59 5.32 33.42 10.56
N PHE A 60 4.12 32.85 10.54
CA PHE A 60 3.75 31.67 11.33
C PHE A 60 3.28 30.52 10.43
N SER A 61 3.65 29.31 10.81
CA SER A 61 3.17 28.06 10.22
C SER A 61 2.33 27.35 11.26
N VAL A 62 1.01 27.38 11.05
CA VAL A 62 0.04 26.76 11.95
C VAL A 62 -0.02 25.26 11.70
N GLU A 63 -0.04 24.48 12.78
CA GLU A 63 -0.20 23.03 12.73
C GLU A 63 -1.44 22.64 11.90
N PRO A 64 -1.30 21.77 10.89
CA PRO A 64 -2.38 21.44 9.97
C PRO A 64 -3.50 20.67 10.68
N GLU A 65 -4.72 20.82 10.19
CA GLU A 65 -5.83 19.95 10.59
C GLU A 65 -5.65 18.58 9.93
N ILE A 66 -5.84 17.52 10.71
CA ILE A 66 -5.83 16.16 10.19
C ILE A 66 -7.13 15.95 9.41
N PRO A 67 -7.07 15.70 8.09
CA PRO A 67 -8.29 15.55 7.30
C PRO A 67 -9.05 14.29 7.70
N GLU A 68 -10.37 14.34 7.55
CA GLU A 68 -11.23 13.19 7.79
C GLU A 68 -10.82 12.03 6.87
N GLY A 69 -10.62 10.84 7.44
CA GLY A 69 -10.13 9.67 6.72
C GLY A 69 -8.60 9.55 6.62
N ALA A 70 -7.83 10.47 7.21
CA ALA A 70 -6.39 10.28 7.33
C ALA A 70 -6.04 9.10 8.25
N PHE A 71 -5.02 8.34 7.89
CA PHE A 71 -4.52 7.26 8.73
C PHE A 71 -3.70 7.83 9.89
N THR A 72 -4.14 7.52 11.11
CA THR A 72 -3.51 7.99 12.35
C THR A 72 -2.80 6.88 13.10
N THR A 73 -3.26 5.63 12.96
CA THR A 73 -2.76 4.50 13.74
C THR A 73 -2.45 3.27 12.89
N THR A 74 -1.61 2.38 13.44
CA THR A 74 -1.34 1.08 12.80
C THR A 74 -2.58 0.21 12.73
N ALA A 75 -3.54 0.36 13.64
CA ALA A 75 -4.82 -0.35 13.60
C ALA A 75 -5.63 0.07 12.37
N THR A 76 -5.80 1.38 12.15
CA THR A 76 -6.53 1.89 10.98
C THR A 76 -5.89 1.47 9.66
N LEU A 77 -4.55 1.38 9.59
CA LEU A 77 -3.85 0.88 8.41
C LEU A 77 -4.17 -0.60 8.13
N ARG A 78 -4.18 -1.43 9.17
CA ARG A 78 -4.52 -2.86 9.02
C ARG A 78 -5.96 -3.06 8.61
N GLU A 79 -6.89 -2.34 9.24
CA GLU A 79 -8.32 -2.40 8.87
C GLU A 79 -8.54 -2.05 7.40
N PHE A 80 -7.85 -1.03 6.87
CA PHE A 80 -7.92 -0.70 5.45
C PHE A 80 -7.37 -1.83 4.57
N ILE A 81 -6.21 -2.39 4.93
CA ILE A 81 -5.59 -3.47 4.17
C ILE A 81 -6.49 -4.72 4.19
N ASP A 82 -7.06 -5.06 5.34
CA ASP A 82 -7.98 -6.18 5.50
C ASP A 82 -9.26 -5.98 4.68
N ALA A 83 -9.85 -4.78 4.71
CA ALA A 83 -11.01 -4.44 3.90
C ALA A 83 -10.70 -4.50 2.40
N HIS A 84 -9.54 -3.99 1.98
CA HIS A 84 -9.07 -4.10 0.59
C HIS A 84 -8.89 -5.57 0.19
N ASN A 85 -8.20 -6.36 1.01
CA ASN A 85 -7.97 -7.79 0.76
C ASN A 85 -9.28 -8.58 0.69
N ALA A 86 -10.26 -8.26 1.53
CA ALA A 86 -11.58 -8.87 1.50
C ALA A 86 -12.40 -8.50 0.24
N SER A 87 -12.08 -7.37 -0.40
CA SER A 87 -12.70 -6.96 -1.67
C SER A 87 -12.08 -7.63 -2.90
N LEU A 88 -10.90 -8.25 -2.76
CA LEU A 88 -10.23 -8.92 -3.87
C LEU A 88 -10.97 -10.21 -4.24
N PRO A 89 -11.04 -10.56 -5.54
CA PRO A 89 -11.56 -11.86 -5.96
C PRO A 89 -10.75 -12.99 -5.32
N ALA A 90 -11.45 -13.98 -4.76
CA ALA A 90 -10.80 -15.15 -4.20
C ALA A 90 -9.96 -15.85 -5.27
N LEU A 91 -8.67 -16.03 -4.96
CA LEU A 91 -7.82 -16.93 -5.73
C LEU A 91 -8.38 -18.35 -5.57
N LEU A 92 -8.32 -19.16 -6.62
CA LEU A 92 -8.57 -20.60 -6.51
C LEU A 92 -7.72 -21.15 -5.35
N SER A 93 -8.10 -22.22 -4.66
CA SER A 93 -7.17 -22.90 -3.73
C SER A 93 -6.38 -23.99 -4.46
N ALA A 94 -5.36 -24.57 -3.82
CA ALA A 94 -4.68 -25.75 -4.37
C ALA A 94 -5.65 -26.94 -4.48
N ASP A 95 -6.56 -27.08 -3.51
CA ASP A 95 -7.56 -28.14 -3.49
C ASP A 95 -8.61 -27.96 -4.60
N ASP A 96 -9.03 -26.72 -4.87
CA ASP A 96 -9.98 -26.44 -5.97
C ASP A 96 -9.36 -26.74 -7.33
N ILE A 97 -8.09 -26.37 -7.55
CA ILE A 97 -7.40 -26.69 -8.80
C ILE A 97 -7.24 -28.21 -8.94
N LYS A 98 -6.88 -28.88 -7.85
CA LYS A 98 -6.76 -30.34 -7.83
C LYS A 98 -8.10 -31.00 -8.19
N ALA A 99 -9.21 -30.52 -7.64
CA ALA A 99 -10.54 -31.04 -7.94
C ALA A 99 -10.88 -30.87 -9.44
N LEU A 100 -10.57 -29.72 -10.04
CA LEU A 100 -10.77 -29.48 -11.48
C LEU A 100 -9.94 -30.43 -12.36
N LEU A 101 -8.69 -30.71 -11.96
CA LEU A 101 -7.82 -31.66 -12.66
C LEU A 101 -8.31 -33.11 -12.51
N GLU A 102 -8.82 -33.48 -11.33
CA GLU A 102 -9.42 -34.80 -11.08
C GLU A 102 -10.72 -34.99 -11.87
N GLU A 103 -11.56 -33.95 -11.94
CA GLU A 103 -12.77 -33.93 -12.77
C GLU A 103 -12.44 -34.12 -14.24
N TYR A 104 -11.44 -33.39 -14.77
CA TYR A 104 -10.95 -33.59 -16.13
C TYR A 104 -10.44 -35.02 -16.34
N ASN A 105 -9.59 -35.54 -15.43
CA ASN A 105 -9.08 -36.90 -15.51
C ASN A 105 -10.19 -37.95 -15.48
N ALA A 106 -11.29 -37.71 -14.77
CA ALA A 106 -12.45 -38.60 -14.73
C ALA A 106 -13.24 -38.62 -16.06
N THR A 107 -13.10 -37.58 -16.90
CA THR A 107 -13.67 -37.57 -18.25
C THR A 107 -12.83 -38.34 -19.27
N LEU A 108 -11.57 -38.67 -18.95
CA LEU A 108 -10.69 -39.39 -19.85
C LEU A 108 -11.10 -40.86 -20.00
N PRO A 109 -10.95 -41.45 -21.20
CA PRO A 109 -11.18 -42.87 -21.39
C PRO A 109 -10.30 -43.71 -20.46
N SER A 110 -10.90 -44.69 -19.79
CA SER A 110 -10.15 -45.61 -18.94
C SER A 110 -9.20 -46.46 -19.78
N GLN A 111 -7.95 -46.60 -19.33
CA GLN A 111 -6.99 -47.50 -19.97
C GLN A 111 -7.46 -48.95 -19.84
N MET A 112 -7.26 -49.71 -20.90
CA MET A 112 -7.60 -51.14 -20.92
C MET A 112 -6.64 -51.92 -20.00
N PRO A 113 -7.14 -52.79 -19.13
CA PRO A 113 -6.31 -53.52 -18.19
C PRO A 113 -5.41 -54.53 -18.92
N LEU A 114 -4.17 -54.68 -18.45
CA LEU A 114 -3.21 -55.61 -19.05
C LEU A 114 -3.39 -57.08 -18.63
N GLY A 115 -4.39 -57.37 -17.78
CA GLY A 115 -4.70 -58.70 -17.22
C GLY A 115 -3.57 -59.33 -16.38
N ALA A 116 -3.90 -60.02 -15.29
CA ALA A 116 -2.93 -60.84 -14.55
C ALA A 116 -2.76 -62.22 -15.21
N SER A 117 -3.81 -62.73 -15.85
CA SER A 117 -3.85 -64.02 -16.55
C SER A 117 -4.03 -63.87 -18.07
N VAL A 118 -3.82 -64.97 -18.81
CA VAL A 118 -4.02 -65.01 -20.27
C VAL A 118 -5.48 -64.72 -20.63
N ASP A 119 -6.42 -65.28 -19.87
CA ASP A 119 -7.86 -65.13 -20.10
C ASP A 119 -8.35 -63.70 -19.83
N GLU A 120 -7.85 -63.06 -18.75
CA GLU A 120 -8.16 -61.64 -18.46
C GLU A 120 -7.58 -60.69 -19.51
N THR A 121 -6.39 -61.01 -20.02
CA THR A 121 -5.75 -60.24 -21.09
C THR A 121 -6.54 -60.39 -22.39
N TYR A 122 -7.05 -61.59 -22.68
CA TYR A 122 -7.88 -61.86 -23.87
C TYR A 122 -9.21 -61.09 -23.82
N ALA A 123 -9.89 -61.07 -22.66
CA ALA A 123 -11.12 -60.30 -22.49
C ALA A 123 -10.91 -58.79 -22.70
N SER A 124 -9.75 -58.26 -22.29
CA SER A 124 -9.39 -56.85 -22.50
C SER A 124 -9.00 -56.56 -23.96
N TYR A 125 -8.41 -57.54 -24.64
CA TYR A 125 -8.03 -57.47 -26.05
C TYR A 125 -9.25 -57.48 -26.98
N GLU A 126 -10.27 -58.29 -26.68
CA GLU A 126 -11.51 -58.38 -27.47
C GLU A 126 -12.34 -57.09 -27.43
N GLN A 127 -12.17 -56.28 -26.38
CA GLN A 127 -12.81 -54.97 -26.24
C GLN A 127 -12.08 -53.83 -26.97
N LEU A 128 -10.90 -54.09 -27.54
CA LEU A 128 -10.17 -53.09 -28.32
C LEU A 128 -10.90 -52.80 -29.64
N PRO A 129 -10.75 -51.60 -30.23
CA PRO A 129 -11.20 -51.36 -31.61
C PRO A 129 -10.52 -52.33 -32.59
N GLU A 130 -11.21 -52.74 -33.65
CA GLU A 130 -10.72 -53.73 -34.64
C GLU A 130 -9.33 -53.38 -35.20
N GLU A 131 -9.01 -52.08 -35.34
CA GLU A 131 -7.72 -51.57 -35.82
C GLU A 131 -6.52 -51.95 -34.93
N PHE A 132 -6.76 -52.25 -33.66
CA PHE A 132 -5.77 -52.67 -32.67
C PHE A 132 -5.83 -54.17 -32.39
N GLN A 133 -6.82 -54.89 -32.92
CA GLN A 133 -6.93 -56.35 -32.85
C GLN A 133 -6.09 -57.05 -33.93
N ARG A 134 -4.77 -56.88 -33.90
CA ARG A 134 -3.85 -57.28 -34.98
C ARG A 134 -3.29 -58.72 -34.90
N ILE A 135 -3.87 -59.60 -34.08
CA ILE A 135 -3.41 -60.99 -33.96
C ILE A 135 -4.18 -61.83 -34.99
N GLU A 136 -3.47 -62.45 -35.94
CA GLU A 136 -4.11 -63.23 -37.01
C GLU A 136 -4.95 -64.40 -36.46
N ASN A 137 -6.20 -64.47 -36.94
CA ASN A 137 -7.12 -65.57 -36.67
C ASN A 137 -6.51 -66.91 -37.12
N GLY A 138 -6.12 -67.75 -36.15
CA GLY A 138 -5.47 -69.05 -36.38
C GLY A 138 -4.12 -69.23 -35.67
N THR A 139 -3.54 -68.17 -35.11
CA THR A 139 -2.32 -68.23 -34.29
C THR A 139 -2.64 -68.20 -32.79
N LYS A 140 -1.81 -68.85 -31.95
CA LYS A 140 -2.00 -68.84 -30.49
C LYS A 140 -1.90 -67.39 -29.99
N HIS A 141 -3.00 -66.86 -29.46
CA HIS A 141 -3.03 -65.56 -28.80
C HIS A 141 -2.20 -65.64 -27.51
N THR A 142 -0.93 -65.29 -27.63
CA THR A 142 -0.02 -65.28 -26.47
C THR A 142 -0.30 -64.04 -25.63
N ALA A 143 -0.20 -64.16 -24.30
CA ALA A 143 -0.37 -63.02 -23.40
C ALA A 143 0.56 -61.84 -23.75
N THR A 144 1.76 -62.13 -24.25
CA THR A 144 2.71 -61.10 -24.68
C THR A 144 2.20 -60.32 -25.89
N ALA A 145 1.67 -60.99 -26.91
CA ALA A 145 1.13 -60.34 -28.11
C ALA A 145 -0.13 -59.50 -27.78
N MET A 146 -1.05 -60.05 -26.97
CA MET A 146 -2.25 -59.32 -26.54
C MET A 146 -1.90 -58.08 -25.69
N LYS A 147 -0.96 -58.21 -24.75
CA LYS A 147 -0.47 -57.06 -23.96
C LYS A 147 0.22 -56.01 -24.81
N ALA A 148 0.89 -56.40 -25.91
CA ALA A 148 1.49 -55.44 -26.83
C ALA A 148 0.41 -54.60 -27.54
N CYS A 149 -0.62 -55.25 -28.08
CA CYS A 149 -1.76 -54.55 -28.70
C CYS A 149 -2.50 -53.63 -27.71
N ILE A 150 -2.75 -54.10 -26.48
CA ILE A 150 -3.38 -53.29 -25.42
C ILE A 150 -2.50 -52.08 -25.06
N LYS A 151 -1.17 -52.25 -24.98
CA LYS A 151 -0.23 -51.14 -24.73
C LYS A 151 -0.21 -50.12 -25.85
N GLU A 152 -0.26 -50.57 -27.11
CA GLU A 152 -0.34 -49.67 -28.27
C GLU A 152 -1.62 -48.83 -28.24
N TYR A 153 -2.77 -49.45 -27.94
CA TYR A 153 -4.04 -48.72 -27.77
C TYR A 153 -3.99 -47.77 -26.57
N ASN A 154 -3.53 -48.21 -25.40
CA ASN A 154 -3.43 -47.35 -24.23
C ASN A 154 -2.47 -46.16 -24.45
N ALA A 155 -1.49 -46.30 -25.35
CA ALA A 155 -0.60 -45.21 -25.73
C ALA A 155 -1.25 -44.17 -26.67
N THR A 156 -2.37 -44.49 -27.33
CA THR A 156 -3.14 -43.52 -28.12
C THR A 156 -4.14 -42.73 -27.30
N LEU A 157 -4.46 -43.19 -26.08
CA LEU A 157 -5.35 -42.49 -25.17
C LEU A 157 -4.65 -41.26 -24.56
N PRO A 158 -5.37 -40.14 -24.33
CA PRO A 158 -4.83 -39.00 -23.61
C PRO A 158 -4.35 -39.43 -22.21
N ALA A 159 -3.13 -39.04 -21.85
CA ALA A 159 -2.60 -39.32 -20.53
C ALA A 159 -3.28 -38.42 -19.48
N PRO A 160 -3.59 -38.95 -18.27
CA PRO A 160 -4.11 -38.14 -17.18
C PRO A 160 -3.08 -37.09 -16.73
N VAL A 161 -3.56 -35.89 -16.43
CA VAL A 161 -2.73 -34.80 -15.90
C VAL A 161 -2.40 -35.04 -14.44
N LYS A 162 -1.27 -34.47 -13.99
CA LYS A 162 -0.78 -34.69 -12.63
C LYS A 162 -1.60 -33.87 -11.62
N THR A 163 -2.08 -34.53 -10.56
CA THR A 163 -2.91 -33.90 -9.50
C THR A 163 -2.15 -33.73 -8.17
N SER A 164 -0.82 -33.71 -8.21
CA SER A 164 0.03 -33.57 -7.02
C SER A 164 1.13 -32.52 -7.21
N GLY A 165 1.37 -31.72 -6.16
CA GLY A 165 2.41 -30.70 -6.15
C GLY A 165 1.99 -29.44 -5.38
N SER A 166 2.78 -28.37 -5.54
CA SER A 166 2.40 -27.03 -5.10
C SER A 166 1.25 -26.48 -5.95
N ARG A 167 0.59 -25.42 -5.46
CA ARG A 167 -0.39 -24.65 -6.23
C ARG A 167 0.10 -24.32 -7.64
N ASP A 168 1.32 -23.80 -7.75
CA ASP A 168 1.88 -23.36 -9.02
C ASP A 168 2.06 -24.53 -9.99
N ALA A 169 2.53 -25.68 -9.49
CA ALA A 169 2.64 -26.89 -10.29
C ALA A 169 1.26 -27.39 -10.75
N LEU A 170 0.22 -27.25 -9.93
CA LEU A 170 -1.16 -27.58 -10.32
C LEU A 170 -1.72 -26.58 -11.34
N LEU A 171 -1.39 -25.28 -11.25
CA LEU A 171 -1.76 -24.27 -12.25
C LEU A 171 -1.10 -24.55 -13.60
N GLU A 172 0.15 -25.01 -13.63
CA GLU A 172 0.81 -25.44 -14.86
C GLU A 172 0.09 -26.61 -15.54
N GLN A 173 -0.41 -27.58 -14.74
CA GLN A 173 -1.23 -28.67 -15.27
C GLN A 173 -2.60 -28.18 -15.75
N LEU A 174 -3.21 -27.25 -15.01
CA LEU A 174 -4.49 -26.64 -15.39
C LEU A 174 -4.36 -25.86 -16.71
N ALA A 175 -3.21 -25.24 -16.96
CA ALA A 175 -2.96 -24.49 -18.20
C ALA A 175 -2.98 -25.38 -19.46
N ILE A 176 -2.68 -26.68 -19.32
CA ILE A 176 -2.74 -27.65 -20.43
C ILE A 176 -4.20 -27.92 -20.82
N ILE A 177 -5.12 -27.98 -19.84
CA ILE A 177 -6.51 -28.37 -20.06
C ILE A 177 -7.47 -27.19 -20.21
N ASN A 178 -7.17 -26.07 -19.53
CA ASN A 178 -7.99 -24.86 -19.51
C ASN A 178 -7.09 -23.62 -19.35
N PRO A 179 -6.43 -23.17 -20.43
CA PRO A 179 -5.55 -22.01 -20.39
C PRO A 179 -6.30 -20.70 -20.05
N ASP A 180 -7.57 -20.59 -20.44
CA ASP A 180 -8.38 -19.40 -20.19
C ASP A 180 -8.65 -19.18 -18.70
N LEU A 181 -8.93 -20.25 -17.95
CA LEU A 181 -9.11 -20.17 -16.50
C LEU A 181 -7.82 -19.75 -15.79
N VAL A 182 -6.66 -20.26 -16.24
CA VAL A 182 -5.36 -19.85 -15.69
C VAL A 182 -5.06 -18.39 -16.02
N ALA A 183 -5.40 -17.93 -17.22
CA ALA A 183 -5.26 -16.53 -17.59
C ALA A 183 -6.15 -15.60 -16.75
N GLN A 184 -7.39 -16.01 -16.44
CA GLN A 184 -8.28 -15.28 -15.53
C GLN A 184 -7.72 -15.25 -14.10
N GLU A 185 -7.18 -16.36 -13.62
CA GLU A 185 -6.57 -16.44 -12.30
C GLU A 185 -5.32 -15.54 -12.18
N ALA A 186 -4.50 -15.47 -13.24
CA ALA A 186 -3.31 -14.61 -13.28
C ALA A 186 -3.62 -13.10 -13.29
N GLN A 187 -4.85 -12.70 -13.66
CA GLN A 187 -5.29 -11.31 -13.60
C GLN A 187 -5.72 -10.87 -12.18
N LYS A 188 -5.97 -11.83 -11.27
CA LYS A 188 -6.37 -11.52 -9.90
C LYS A 188 -5.19 -10.95 -9.14
N SER A 189 -5.40 -9.84 -8.45
CA SER A 189 -4.38 -9.23 -7.61
C SER A 189 -4.16 -10.04 -6.34
N SER A 190 -2.90 -10.20 -5.94
CA SER A 190 -2.56 -10.86 -4.68
C SER A 190 -2.94 -10.00 -3.47
N PRO A 191 -3.41 -10.62 -2.37
CA PRO A 191 -3.62 -9.91 -1.11
C PRO A 191 -2.34 -9.24 -0.60
N LEU A 192 -2.51 -8.06 -0.01
CA LEU A 192 -1.44 -7.30 0.61
C LEU A 192 -1.09 -7.85 1.99
N LYS A 193 0.15 -7.64 2.44
CA LYS A 193 0.61 -8.07 3.76
C LYS A 193 0.04 -7.17 4.86
N VAL A 194 -0.55 -7.79 5.88
CA VAL A 194 -1.12 -7.12 7.08
C VAL A 194 -0.14 -7.13 8.27
N SER A 195 1.00 -7.79 8.12
CA SER A 195 2.08 -7.89 9.11
C SER A 195 3.30 -7.07 8.68
N GLY A 196 4.09 -6.64 9.66
CA GLY A 196 5.29 -5.82 9.43
C GLY A 196 5.36 -4.58 10.30
N THR A 197 6.31 -3.70 9.98
CA THR A 197 6.47 -2.39 10.61
C THR A 197 5.39 -1.41 10.15
N LYS A 198 5.24 -0.27 10.85
CA LYS A 198 4.31 0.79 10.42
C LYS A 198 4.63 1.29 9.00
N ALA A 199 5.92 1.40 8.65
CA ALA A 199 6.35 1.82 7.32
C ALA A 199 5.92 0.83 6.23
N ASP A 200 6.04 -0.48 6.49
CA ASP A 200 5.60 -1.52 5.56
C ASP A 200 4.09 -1.41 5.28
N LEU A 201 3.30 -1.18 6.33
CA LEU A 201 1.85 -0.99 6.21
C LEU A 201 1.50 0.28 5.43
N ILE A 202 2.17 1.41 5.70
CA ILE A 202 1.98 2.66 4.94
C ILE A 202 2.29 2.42 3.45
N GLN A 203 3.37 1.72 3.12
CA GLN A 203 3.73 1.42 1.74
C GLN A 203 2.66 0.55 1.05
N ALA A 204 2.11 -0.45 1.75
CA ALA A 204 1.01 -1.28 1.23
C ALA A 204 -0.26 -0.45 0.96
N VAL A 205 -0.62 0.48 1.86
CA VAL A 205 -1.75 1.38 1.64
C VAL A 205 -1.49 2.31 0.44
N LYS A 206 -0.27 2.87 0.33
CA LYS A 206 0.12 3.74 -0.79
C LYS A 206 0.10 3.04 -2.14
N SER A 207 0.37 1.74 -2.21
CA SER A 207 0.31 1.00 -3.49
C SER A 207 -1.12 0.80 -3.99
N VAL A 208 -2.13 0.88 -3.11
CA VAL A 208 -3.55 0.83 -3.48
C VAL A 208 -4.09 2.23 -3.73
N ASN A 209 -3.79 3.17 -2.82
CA ASN A 209 -4.27 4.53 -2.89
C ASN A 209 -3.12 5.52 -2.64
N PRO A 210 -2.44 6.00 -3.70
CA PRO A 210 -1.34 6.94 -3.57
C PRO A 210 -1.74 8.32 -3.02
N ALA A 211 -3.01 8.71 -3.13
CA ALA A 211 -3.51 10.02 -2.72
C ALA A 211 -3.93 10.08 -1.24
N VAL A 212 -3.76 8.99 -0.51
CA VAL A 212 -4.11 8.89 0.90
C VAL A 212 -3.24 9.80 1.78
N VAL A 213 -3.84 10.37 2.81
CA VAL A 213 -3.13 11.22 3.79
C VAL A 213 -2.79 10.42 5.04
N PHE A 214 -1.55 10.54 5.51
CA PHE A 214 -1.10 10.01 6.79
C PHE A 214 -0.89 11.17 7.75
N ALA A 215 -1.48 11.10 8.94
CA ALA A 215 -1.37 12.18 9.92
C ALA A 215 0.08 12.44 10.33
N ASP A 216 0.88 11.38 10.49
CA ASP A 216 2.30 11.48 10.84
C ASP A 216 3.09 12.21 9.74
N GLU A 217 2.93 11.83 8.48
CA GLU A 217 3.65 12.46 7.36
C GLU A 217 3.27 13.94 7.22
N LEU A 218 2.00 14.28 7.43
CA LEU A 218 1.51 15.65 7.42
C LEU A 218 2.12 16.49 8.56
N LEU A 219 2.17 15.93 9.78
CA LEU A 219 2.74 16.60 10.94
C LEU A 219 4.27 16.70 10.86
N ASP A 220 4.93 15.70 10.28
CA ASP A 220 6.38 15.71 10.09
C ASP A 220 6.78 16.72 9.02
N ALA A 221 6.06 16.79 7.90
CA ALA A 221 6.26 17.85 6.89
C ALA A 221 6.08 19.26 7.48
N TRP A 222 5.12 19.44 8.40
CA TRP A 222 4.95 20.69 9.12
C TRP A 222 6.14 21.00 10.05
N ARG A 223 6.66 19.99 10.77
CA ARG A 223 7.82 20.13 11.69
C ARG A 223 9.14 20.40 10.96
N GLU A 224 9.30 19.90 9.74
CA GLU A 224 10.48 20.17 8.91
C GLU A 224 10.67 21.67 8.64
N ASN A 225 9.58 22.45 8.65
CA ASN A 225 9.61 23.91 8.61
C ASN A 225 10.53 24.49 7.52
N THR A 226 10.36 24.02 6.28
CA THR A 226 11.20 24.38 5.13
C THR A 226 11.24 25.89 4.85
N GLU A 227 10.20 26.62 5.25
CA GLU A 227 10.09 28.07 5.11
C GLU A 227 10.68 28.86 6.29
N GLY A 228 11.14 28.20 7.35
CA GLY A 228 11.75 28.85 8.52
C GLY A 228 10.77 29.68 9.36
N LYS A 229 9.47 29.45 9.22
CA LYS A 229 8.40 30.16 9.93
C LYS A 229 8.35 29.80 11.42
N VAL A 230 7.57 30.55 12.20
CA VAL A 230 7.27 30.18 13.58
C VAL A 230 6.27 29.02 13.58
N LEU A 231 6.67 27.84 14.04
CA LEU A 231 5.74 26.74 14.24
C LEU A 231 4.78 27.06 15.39
N VAL A 232 3.48 26.98 15.11
CA VAL A 232 2.41 27.24 16.08
C VAL A 232 1.50 26.04 16.16
N THR A 233 1.40 25.40 17.33
CA THR A 233 0.43 24.32 17.54
C THR A 233 -1.00 24.86 17.57
N ARG A 234 -1.98 24.00 17.29
CA ARG A 234 -3.40 24.40 17.37
C ARG A 234 -3.79 24.89 18.76
N GLN A 235 -3.21 24.30 19.80
CA GLN A 235 -3.40 24.74 21.18
C GLN A 235 -2.86 26.15 21.42
N GLN A 236 -1.67 26.46 20.89
CA GLN A 236 -1.08 27.79 20.98
C GLN A 236 -1.92 28.82 20.23
N LEU A 237 -2.35 28.51 19.00
CA LEU A 237 -3.22 29.38 18.22
C LEU A 237 -4.55 29.66 18.94
N SER A 238 -5.20 28.63 19.46
CA SER A 238 -6.45 28.77 20.23
C SER A 238 -6.26 29.68 21.44
N THR A 239 -5.17 29.48 22.20
CA THR A 239 -4.86 30.33 23.35
C THR A 239 -4.60 31.78 22.92
N ALA A 240 -3.87 31.99 21.82
CA ALA A 240 -3.57 33.33 21.31
C ALA A 240 -4.84 34.06 20.81
N LEU A 241 -5.75 33.34 20.14
CA LEU A 241 -7.05 33.87 19.72
C LEU A 241 -7.92 34.26 20.93
N ASN A 242 -7.93 33.45 21.99
CA ASN A 242 -8.66 33.79 23.22
C ASN A 242 -8.11 35.07 23.86
N ILE A 243 -6.78 35.26 23.87
CA ILE A 243 -6.14 36.48 24.37
C ILE A 243 -6.49 37.67 23.48
N GLN A 244 -6.39 37.53 22.16
CA GLN A 244 -6.75 38.58 21.20
C GLN A 244 -8.21 39.01 21.40
N LYS A 245 -9.13 38.05 21.52
CA LYS A 245 -10.54 38.32 21.80
C LYS A 245 -10.71 39.12 23.09
N ALA A 246 -10.07 38.70 24.18
CA ALA A 246 -10.12 39.42 25.45
C ALA A 246 -9.54 40.85 25.35
N LEU A 247 -8.49 41.07 24.55
CA LEU A 247 -7.91 42.39 24.30
C LEU A 247 -8.89 43.30 23.54
N LEU A 248 -9.55 42.78 22.50
CA LEU A 248 -10.52 43.52 21.71
C LEU A 248 -11.79 43.85 22.48
N GLU A 249 -12.24 42.94 23.36
CA GLU A 249 -13.41 43.15 24.23
C GLU A 249 -13.12 44.07 25.43
N HIS A 250 -11.84 44.37 25.70
CA HIS A 250 -11.46 45.16 26.87
C HIS A 250 -11.91 46.64 26.74
N PRO A 251 -12.64 47.21 27.74
CA PRO A 251 -13.27 48.53 27.64
C PRO A 251 -12.34 49.70 27.28
N THR A 252 -11.08 49.62 27.68
CA THR A 252 -10.04 50.63 27.39
C THR A 252 -9.16 50.23 26.20
N ALA A 253 -8.48 49.07 26.27
CA ALA A 253 -7.55 48.63 25.24
C ALA A 253 -8.20 48.37 23.87
N GLY A 254 -9.41 47.80 23.83
CA GLY A 254 -10.11 47.52 22.57
C GLY A 254 -10.35 48.77 21.72
N LYS A 255 -10.61 49.91 22.38
CA LYS A 255 -10.77 51.22 21.72
C LYS A 255 -9.49 51.76 21.08
N LEU A 256 -8.32 51.20 21.42
CA LEU A 256 -7.03 51.58 20.85
C LEU A 256 -6.62 50.64 19.70
N LEU A 257 -7.34 49.52 19.53
CA LEU A 257 -7.04 48.46 18.57
C LEU A 257 -8.03 48.43 17.39
N THR A 258 -9.10 49.24 17.46
CA THR A 258 -10.16 49.39 16.44
C THR A 258 -10.34 50.85 16.09
#